data_AF-A0A838MVD3-F1
#
_entry.id   AF-A0A838MVD3-F1
#
_cell.length_a   1.000
_cell.length_b   1.000
_cell.length_c   1.000
_cell.angle_alpha   90.00
_cell.angle_beta   90.00
_cell.angle_gamma   90.00
#
_symmetry.space_group_name_H-M   'P 1'
#
loop_
_entity.id
_entity.type
_entity.pdbx_description
1 polymer ?
#
loop_
_entity_poly.entity_id
_entity_poly.type
_entity_poly.pdbx_seq_one_letter_code
_entity_poly.pdbx_strand_id
1 'polypeptide(L)' 'FAKIYNIDYGRCIFCGYCVEACPKDAITHGYNFELSVYNRADLLKTKDDLLITKQKQSKNYRVAFSDEDVDSEYKEV' A
#
# COMPACT_ATOMS: atom_id res chain seq x y z
N PHE A 1 17.19 -7.59 8.81
CA PHE A 1 16.34 -6.81 7.88
C PHE A 1 16.77 -7.05 6.45
N ALA A 2 15.84 -6.97 5.49
CA ALA A 2 16.17 -7.11 4.08
C ALA A 2 17.05 -5.94 3.62
N LYS A 3 18.08 -6.23 2.81
CA LYS A 3 18.94 -5.19 2.22
C LYS A 3 18.21 -4.36 1.18
N ILE A 4 17.23 -4.96 0.50
CA ILE A 4 16.42 -4.35 -0.56
C ILE A 4 14.97 -4.75 -0.27
N TYR A 5 14.06 -3.77 -0.32
CA TYR A 5 12.63 -3.99 -0.09
C TYR A 5 11.85 -3.52 -1.32
N ASN A 6 11.49 -4.47 -2.18
CA ASN A 6 10.74 -4.23 -3.39
C ASN A 6 9.56 -5.20 -3.49
N ILE A 7 8.43 -4.75 -4.02
CA ILE A 7 7.26 -5.59 -4.27
C ILE A 7 6.89 -5.46 -5.75
N ASP A 8 6.82 -6.57 -6.47
CA ASP A 8 6.34 -6.62 -7.85
C ASP A 8 4.83 -6.85 -7.87
N TYR A 9 4.06 -5.80 -8.14
CA TYR A 9 2.61 -5.87 -8.24
C TYR A 9 2.13 -6.67 -9.46
N GLY A 10 2.99 -6.88 -10.47
CA GLY A 10 2.70 -7.78 -11.59
C GLY A 10 2.89 -9.26 -11.27
N ARG A 11 3.34 -9.60 -10.06
CA ARG A 11 3.44 -10.98 -9.54
C ARG A 11 2.64 -11.20 -8.25
N CYS A 12 2.38 -10.13 -7.51
CA CYS A 12 1.58 -10.18 -6.29
C CYS A 12 0.15 -10.65 -6.60
N ILE A 13 -0.37 -11.58 -5.79
CA ILE A 13 -1.76 -12.05 -5.87
C ILE A 13 -2.67 -11.42 -4.81
N PHE A 14 -2.15 -10.44 -4.07
CA PHE A 14 -2.87 -9.70 -3.03
C PHE A 14 -3.48 -10.60 -1.92
N CYS A 15 -2.79 -11.68 -1.55
CA CYS A 15 -3.32 -12.64 -0.57
C CYS A 15 -3.26 -12.18 0.90
N GLY A 16 -2.44 -11.18 1.23
CA GLY A 16 -2.31 -10.67 2.60
C GLY A 16 -1.32 -11.42 3.51
N TYR A 17 -0.70 -12.51 3.05
CA TYR A 17 0.26 -13.27 3.87
C TYR A 17 1.48 -12.47 4.32
N CYS A 18 1.90 -11.46 3.56
CA CYS A 18 3.00 -10.57 3.98
C CYS A 18 2.61 -9.69 5.19
N VAL A 19 1.33 -9.31 5.31
CA VAL A 19 0.79 -8.54 6.43
C VAL A 19 0.76 -9.42 7.66
N GLU A 20 0.16 -10.61 7.55
CA GLU A 20 0.05 -11.57 8.66
C GLU A 20 1.41 -12.07 9.17
N ALA A 21 2.38 -12.24 8.26
CA ALA A 21 3.72 -12.68 8.63
C ALA A 21 4.56 -11.58 9.30
N CYS A 22 4.14 -10.30 9.24
CA CYS A 22 4.92 -9.20 9.75
C CYS A 22 4.77 -9.07 11.27
N PRO A 23 5.82 -9.30 12.09
CA PRO A 23 5.69 -9.27 13.56
C PRO A 23 5.67 -7.85 14.16
N LYS A 24 5.72 -6.81 13.32
CA LYS A 24 5.85 -5.40 13.69
C LYS A 24 4.93 -4.49 12.88
N ASP A 25 3.98 -5.06 12.16
CA ASP A 25 3.00 -4.31 11.36
C ASP A 25 3.62 -3.25 10.43
N ALA A 26 4.82 -3.54 9.89
CA ALA A 26 5.53 -2.62 9.01
C ALA A 26 4.96 -2.57 7.58
N ILE A 27 4.08 -3.51 7.23
CA ILE A 27 3.37 -3.57 5.95
C ILE A 27 1.90 -3.86 6.21
N THR A 28 1.04 -3.10 5.53
CA THR A 28 -0.41 -3.29 5.52
C THR A 28 -0.94 -3.22 4.09
N HIS A 29 -2.13 -3.78 3.85
CA HIS A 29 -2.86 -3.58 2.61
C HIS A 29 -3.72 -2.33 2.73
N GLY A 30 -3.49 -1.36 1.84
CA GLY A 30 -4.39 -0.24 1.68
C GLY A 30 -5.63 -0.61 0.87
N TYR A 31 -6.54 0.34 0.73
CA TYR A 31 -7.78 0.19 -0.06
C TYR A 31 -7.63 0.64 -1.52
N ASN A 32 -6.40 0.89 -1.97
CA ASN A 32 -6.10 1.36 -3.32
C ASN A 32 -6.11 0.22 -4.33
N PHE A 33 -7.18 0.14 -5.11
CA PHE A 33 -7.31 -0.86 -6.19
C PHE A 33 -7.08 -0.28 -7.59
N GLU A 34 -7.01 1.05 -7.74
CA GLU A 34 -6.79 1.75 -9.02
C GLU A 34 -5.29 1.77 -9.40
N LEU A 35 -4.68 0.60 -9.51
CA LEU A 35 -3.22 0.42 -9.69
C LEU A 35 -2.81 0.17 -11.14
N SER A 36 -3.68 0.45 -12.11
CA SER A 36 -3.40 0.22 -13.53
C SER A 36 -2.31 1.17 -14.04
N VAL A 37 -1.36 0.62 -14.81
CA VAL A 37 -0.24 1.35 -15.39
C VAL A 37 0.00 0.91 -16.83
N TYR A 38 0.64 1.77 -17.62
CA TYR A 38 0.93 1.49 -19.03
C TYR A 38 2.19 0.64 -19.23
N ASN A 39 3.15 0.74 -18.32
CA ASN A 39 4.39 -0.02 -18.38
C ASN A 39 4.48 -1.01 -17.22
N ARG A 40 4.88 -2.25 -17.52
CA ARG A 40 5.10 -3.30 -16.51
C ARG A 40 6.16 -2.90 -15.48
N ALA A 41 7.16 -2.11 -15.87
CA ALA A 41 8.20 -1.64 -14.95
C ALA A 41 7.62 -0.83 -13.79
N ASP A 42 6.51 -0.11 -14.02
CA ASP A 42 5.87 0.74 -13.01
C ASP A 42 5.13 -0.06 -11.93
N LEU A 43 4.94 -1.38 -12.14
CA LEU A 43 4.40 -2.30 -11.13
C LEU A 43 5.44 -2.74 -10.11
N LEU A 44 6.73 -2.51 -10.37
CA LEU A 44 7.78 -2.79 -9.39
C LEU A 44 7.87 -1.60 -8.42
N LYS A 45 7.40 -1.80 -7.19
CA LYS A 45 7.45 -0.79 -6.14
C LYS A 45 8.70 -0.95 -5.32
N THR A 46 9.45 0.14 -5.18
CA THR A 46 10.62 0.24 -4.32
C THR A 46 10.21 0.65 -2.91
N LYS A 47 11.15 0.59 -1.97
CA LYS A 47 10.94 1.05 -0.60
C LYS A 47 10.33 2.45 -0.55
N ASP A 48 10.86 3.38 -1.34
CA ASP A 48 10.45 4.78 -1.30
C ASP A 48 9.01 4.98 -1.80
N ASP A 49 8.54 4.11 -2.71
CA ASP A 49 7.16 4.11 -3.20
C ASP A 49 6.16 3.57 -2.16
N LEU A 50 6.64 2.75 -1.23
CA LEU A 50 5.82 2.02 -0.25
C LEU A 50 5.74 2.72 1.10
N LEU A 51 6.62 3.70 1.36
CA LEU A 51 6.58 4.48 2.59
C LEU A 51 5.34 5.37 2.61
N ILE A 52 4.66 5.39 3.76
CA ILE A 52 3.44 6.16 3.97
C ILE A 52 3.80 7.64 3.92
N THR A 53 3.51 8.27 2.78
CA THR A 53 3.58 9.72 2.68
C THR A 53 2.37 10.30 1.96
N LYS A 54 1.76 9.60 0.98
CA LYS A 54 0.55 10.07 0.24
C LYS A 54 -0.23 8.94 -0.46
N GLN A 55 -0.84 8.00 0.24
CA GLN A 55 -1.73 7.04 -0.42
C GLN A 55 -3.13 7.66 -0.61
N LYS A 56 -3.37 8.28 -1.78
CA LYS A 56 -4.71 8.74 -2.17
C LYS A 56 -5.64 7.54 -2.28
N GLN A 57 -6.68 7.50 -1.45
CA GLN A 57 -7.75 6.51 -1.59
C GLN A 57 -8.37 6.60 -2.99
N SER A 58 -8.70 5.45 -3.58
CA SER A 58 -9.49 5.40 -4.81
C SER A 58 -10.82 6.10 -4.59
N LYS A 59 -11.16 7.06 -5.46
CA LYS A 59 -12.40 7.85 -5.34
C LYS A 59 -13.67 7.01 -5.43
N ASN A 60 -13.55 5.77 -5.92
CA ASN A 60 -14.64 4.84 -6.16
C ASN A 60 -14.88 3.83 -5.02
N TYR A 61 -14.16 3.93 -3.90
CA TYR A 61 -14.43 3.09 -2.73
C TYR A 61 -15.76 3.52 -2.08
N ARG A 62 -16.75 2.61 -2.04
CA ARG A 62 -18.15 2.89 -1.63
C ARG A 62 -18.30 3.37 -0.18
N VAL A 63 -17.29 3.16 0.65
CA VAL A 63 -17.18 3.72 2.01
C VAL A 63 -16.08 4.76 1.95
N ALA A 64 -16.32 5.88 1.28
CA ALA A 64 -15.36 6.98 1.25
C ALA A 64 -15.19 7.50 2.69
N PHE A 65 -14.15 7.03 3.37
CA PHE A 65 -13.62 7.67 4.56
C PHE A 65 -13.27 9.10 4.14
N SER A 66 -13.80 10.09 4.85
CA SER A 66 -13.47 11.48 4.57
C SER A 66 -11.96 11.67 4.71
N ASP A 67 -11.36 12.63 4.01
CA ASP A 67 -9.92 12.91 4.12
C ASP A 67 -9.49 13.15 5.59
N GLU A 68 -10.44 13.50 6.47
CA GLU A 68 -10.28 13.67 7.92
C GLU A 68 -10.17 12.34 8.69
N ASP A 69 -10.81 11.27 8.22
CA ASP A 69 -10.78 9.94 8.86
C ASP A 69 -9.45 9.23 8.60
N VAL A 70 -8.86 9.40 7.41
CA VAL A 70 -7.58 8.78 7.00
C VAL A 70 -6.39 9.34 7.80
N ASP A 71 -6.42 10.64 8.08
CA ASP A 71 -5.41 11.31 8.90
C ASP A 71 -5.55 11.00 10.40
N SER A 72 -6.74 10.56 10.87
CA SER A 72 -6.99 10.30 12.29
C SER A 72 -6.35 9.01 12.80
N GLU A 73 -6.21 7.99 11.93
CA GLU A 73 -5.62 6.69 12.27
C GLU A 73 -4.08 6.68 12.22
N TYR A 74 -3.48 7.59 11.45
CA TYR A 74 -2.01 7.72 11.30
C TYR A 74 -1.40 8.94 12.03
N LYS A 75 -2.19 9.72 12.78
CA LYS A 75 -1.68 10.80 13.65
C LYS A 75 -1.10 10.33 14.98
N GLU A 76 -1.28 9.05 15.34
CA GLU A 76 -0.84 8.49 16.64
C GLU A 76 0.32 7.47 16.54
N VAL A 77 1.02 7.37 15.39
CA VAL A 77 2.24 6.54 15.24
C VAL A 77 3.47 7.41 15.03
#